data_AF-A0A0Q4FDB9-F1
#
_entry.id   AF-A0A0Q4FDB9-F1
#
_cell.length_a   1.000
_cell.length_b   1.000
_cell.length_c   1.000
_cell.angle_alpha   90.00
_cell.angle_beta   90.00
_cell.angle_gamma   90.00
#
_symmetry.space_group_name_H-M   'P 1'
#
loop_
_entity.id
_entity.type
_entity.pdbx_description
1 polymer ?
#
loop_
_entity_poly.entity_id
_entity_poly.type
_entity_poly.pdbx_seq_one_letter_code
_entity_poly.pdbx_strand_id
1 'polypeptide(L)'
;MDALVTILLVVLVCVATLPLLALAVYALASALGLSIADRILETTMSLLKAQWTLGGVVNMLVGAGLIGLGLWCALTLHLLVLKALCLILLPFGVWRLVRGVAIVRAATRSGDRN
;
A
#
# COMPACT_ATOMS: atom_id res chain seq x y z
N MET A 1 -22.98 -9.42 4.81
CA MET A 1 -21.64 -8.82 5.03
C MET A 1 -20.55 -9.67 4.39
N ASP A 2 -20.64 -11.00 4.46
CA ASP A 2 -19.62 -11.92 3.89
C ASP A 2 -19.40 -11.74 2.39
N ALA A 3 -20.46 -11.57 1.59
CA ALA A 3 -20.31 -11.36 0.15
C ALA A 3 -19.49 -10.09 -0.19
N LEU A 4 -19.67 -9.01 0.58
CA LEU A 4 -18.98 -7.75 0.36
C LEU A 4 -17.50 -7.84 0.76
N VAL A 5 -17.21 -8.54 1.86
CA VAL A 5 -15.84 -8.85 2.30
C VAL A 5 -15.13 -9.74 1.28
N THR A 6 -15.80 -10.78 0.78
CA THR A 6 -15.24 -11.67 -0.24
C THR A 6 -14.94 -10.93 -1.53
N ILE A 7 -15.86 -10.09 -2.03
CA ILE A 7 -15.64 -9.27 -3.23
C ILE A 7 -14.45 -8.33 -3.02
N LEU A 8 -14.37 -7.65 -1.87
CA LEU A 8 -13.26 -6.77 -1.56
C LEU A 8 -11.92 -7.51 -1.54
N LEU A 9 -11.90 -8.71 -0.94
CA LEU A 9 -10.71 -9.54 -0.84
C LEU A 9 -10.25 -10.04 -2.22
N VAL A 10 -11.19 -10.48 -3.07
CA VAL A 10 -10.92 -10.85 -4.47
C VAL A 10 -10.35 -9.66 -5.24
N VAL A 11 -10.95 -8.48 -5.12
CA VAL A 11 -10.46 -7.26 -5.79
C VAL A 11 -9.04 -6.91 -5.31
N LEU A 12 -8.77 -6.97 -4.00
CA LEU A 12 -7.43 -6.72 -3.47
C LEU A 12 -6.39 -7.70 -4.02
N VAL A 13 -6.74 -8.99 -4.09
CA VAL A 13 -5.85 -10.02 -4.63
C VAL A 13 -5.59 -9.78 -6.11
N CYS A 14 -6.62 -9.50 -6.91
CA CYS A 14 -6.46 -9.20 -8.33
C CYS A 14 -5.60 -7.95 -8.57
N VAL A 15 -5.82 -6.88 -7.81
CA VAL A 15 -5.00 -5.66 -7.90
C VAL A 15 -3.55 -5.94 -7.48
N ALA A 16 -3.34 -6.78 -6.46
CA ALA A 16 -2.01 -7.16 -6.00
C ALA A 16 -1.24 -8.02 -7.01
N THR A 17 -1.93 -8.91 -7.73
CA THR A 17 -1.32 -9.83 -8.69
C THR A 17 -1.23 -9.26 -10.10
N LEU A 18 -1.98 -8.20 -10.44
CA LEU A 18 -1.95 -7.55 -11.75
C LEU A 18 -0.54 -7.19 -12.23
N PRO A 19 0.33 -6.57 -11.41
CA PRO A 19 1.69 -6.23 -11.85
C PRO A 19 2.56 -7.48 -12.05
N LEU A 20 2.36 -8.52 -11.25
CA LEU A 20 3.06 -9.81 -11.41
C LEU A 20 2.65 -10.49 -12.72
N LEU A 21 1.36 -10.46 -13.05
CA LEU A 21 0.84 -11.00 -14.29
C LEU A 21 1.39 -10.23 -15.50
N ALA A 22 1.41 -8.90 -15.40
CA ALA A 22 1.94 -8.05 -16.47
C ALA A 22 3.47 -8.23 -16.64
N LEU A 23 4.21 -8.46 -15.56
CA LEU A 23 5.63 -8.85 -15.60
C LEU A 23 5.84 -10.20 -16.30
N ALA A 24 4.97 -11.19 -16.04
CA ALA A 24 5.02 -12.49 -16.72
C ALA A 24 4.73 -12.36 -18.22
N VAL A 25 3.77 -11.53 -18.61
CA VAL A 25 3.48 -11.22 -20.03
C VAL A 25 4.66 -10.53 -20.69
N TYR A 26 5.31 -9.58 -20.01
CA TYR A 26 6.54 -8.95 -20.50
C TYR A 26 7.65 -9.98 -20.72
N ALA A 27 7.91 -10.87 -19.75
CA ALA A 27 8.94 -11.90 -19.87
C ALA A 27 8.69 -12.82 -21.09
N LEU A 28 7.43 -13.18 -21.34
CA LEU A 28 7.05 -13.97 -22.51
C LEU A 28 7.20 -13.19 -23.82
N ALA A 29 6.77 -11.92 -23.86
CA ALA A 29 6.90 -11.07 -25.04
C ALA A 29 8.37 -10.78 -25.39
N SER A 30 9.22 -10.60 -24.38
CA SER A 30 10.66 -10.44 -24.53
C SER A 30 11.32 -11.71 -25.05
N ALA A 31 10.91 -12.89 -24.58
CA ALA A 31 11.40 -14.17 -25.10
C ALA A 31 11.03 -14.38 -26.58
N LEU A 32 9.92 -13.80 -27.03
CA LEU A 32 9.45 -13.84 -28.41
C LEU A 32 10.00 -12.70 -29.29
N GLY A 33 10.81 -11.79 -28.74
CA GLY A 33 11.45 -10.68 -29.49
C GLY A 33 10.47 -9.60 -29.99
N LEU A 34 9.29 -9.47 -29.38
CA LEU A 34 8.26 -8.52 -29.80
C LEU A 34 8.57 -7.10 -29.31
N SER A 35 8.57 -6.09 -30.19
CA SER A 35 8.79 -4.68 -29.79
C SER A 35 7.68 -4.08 -28.92
N ILE A 36 6.54 -4.78 -28.81
CA ILE A 36 5.45 -4.44 -27.90
C ILE A 36 5.85 -4.65 -26.43
N ALA A 37 6.90 -5.43 -26.14
CA ALA A 37 7.37 -5.71 -24.79
C ALA A 37 7.68 -4.43 -24.00
N ASP A 38 8.32 -3.43 -24.62
CA ASP A 38 8.65 -2.17 -23.96
C ASP A 38 7.40 -1.37 -23.57
N ARG A 39 6.38 -1.37 -24.43
CA ARG A 39 5.10 -0.69 -24.15
C ARG A 39 4.32 -1.37 -23.03
N ILE A 40 4.38 -2.70 -22.95
CA ILE A 40 3.80 -3.48 -21.84
C ILE A 40 4.56 -3.20 -20.54
N LEU A 41 5.90 -3.14 -20.60
CA LEU A 41 6.75 -2.85 -19.46
C LEU A 41 6.47 -1.44 -18.90
N GLU A 42 6.38 -0.44 -19.76
CA GLU A 42 6.07 0.95 -19.37
C GLU A 42 4.69 1.05 -18.69
N THR A 43 3.68 0.40 -19.27
CA THR A 43 2.33 0.35 -18.69
C THR A 43 2.32 -0.34 -17.33
N THR A 44 3.05 -1.46 -17.21
CA THR A 44 3.20 -2.20 -15.95
C THR A 44 3.89 -1.37 -14.88
N MET A 45 4.94 -0.64 -15.26
CA MET A 45 5.68 0.24 -14.36
C MET A 45 4.81 1.40 -13.86
N SER A 46 3.96 1.96 -14.73
CA SER A 46 2.98 2.98 -14.36
C SER A 46 1.93 2.46 -13.37
N LEU A 47 1.34 1.29 -13.64
CA LEU A 47 0.40 0.61 -12.75
C LEU A 47 1.02 0.31 -11.39
N LEU A 48 2.25 -0.20 -11.39
CA LEU A 48 2.99 -0.50 -10.17
C LEU A 48 3.27 0.79 -9.38
N LYS A 49 3.73 1.87 -10.03
CA LYS A 49 3.91 3.19 -9.36
C LYS A 49 2.60 3.67 -8.72
N ALA A 50 1.47 3.58 -9.43
CA ALA A 50 0.16 3.97 -8.90
C ALA A 50 -0.22 3.13 -7.67
N GLN A 51 -0.02 1.82 -7.72
CA GLN A 51 -0.30 0.90 -6.62
C GLN A 51 0.58 1.16 -5.39
N TRP A 52 1.88 1.40 -5.57
CA TRP A 52 2.77 1.79 -4.49
C TRP A 52 2.37 3.14 -3.88
N THR A 53 1.98 4.11 -4.72
CA THR A 53 1.54 5.43 -4.24
C THR A 53 0.26 5.33 -3.41
N LEU A 54 -0.75 4.62 -3.92
CA LEU A 54 -1.99 4.33 -3.19
C LEU A 54 -1.72 3.58 -1.90
N GLY A 55 -0.89 2.54 -1.94
CA GLY A 55 -0.47 1.79 -0.75
C GLY A 55 0.22 2.67 0.28
N GLY A 56 1.08 3.60 -0.16
CA GLY A 56 1.74 4.60 0.68
C GLY A 56 0.75 5.55 1.36
N VAL A 57 -0.20 6.11 0.61
CA VAL A 57 -1.25 6.99 1.13
C VAL A 57 -2.13 6.27 2.15
N VAL A 58 -2.58 5.05 1.84
CA VAL A 58 -3.37 4.22 2.77
C VAL A 58 -2.58 3.98 4.06
N ASN A 59 -1.28 3.71 3.97
CA ASN A 59 -0.45 3.49 5.15
C ASN A 59 -0.29 4.76 6.01
N MET A 60 -0.23 5.95 5.39
CA MET A 60 -0.26 7.23 6.12
C MET A 60 -1.59 7.43 6.84
N LEU A 61 -2.72 7.25 6.14
CA LEU A 61 -4.07 7.46 6.70
C LEU A 61 -4.35 6.50 7.86
N VAL A 62 -4.04 5.21 7.68
CA VAL A 62 -4.18 4.19 8.73
C VAL A 62 -3.21 4.47 9.87
N GLY A 63 -1.97 4.88 9.59
CA GLY A 63 -0.99 5.26 10.61
C GLY A 63 -1.46 6.43 11.48
N ALA A 64 -1.98 7.50 10.86
CA ALA A 64 -2.54 8.65 11.55
C ALA A 64 -3.80 8.27 12.37
N GLY A 65 -4.68 7.44 11.81
CA GLY A 65 -5.85 6.92 12.50
C GLY A 65 -5.49 6.09 13.74
N LEU A 66 -4.47 5.22 13.64
CA LEU A 66 -3.97 4.44 14.77
C LEU A 66 -3.38 5.30 15.88
N ILE A 67 -2.65 6.37 15.53
CA ILE A 67 -2.13 7.33 16.52
C ILE A 67 -3.30 8.03 17.21
N GLY A 68 -4.27 8.53 16.45
CA GLY A 68 -5.46 9.21 16.99
C GLY A 68 -6.28 8.31 17.90
N LEU A 69 -6.54 7.06 17.49
CA LEU A 69 -7.25 6.06 18.28
C LEU A 69 -6.48 5.67 19.54
N GLY A 70 -5.16 5.50 19.43
CA GLY A 70 -4.28 5.21 20.57
C GLY A 70 -4.33 6.33 21.61
N LEU A 71 -4.25 7.59 21.16
CA LEU A 71 -4.33 8.76 22.02
C LEU A 71 -5.73 8.90 22.66
N TRP A 72 -6.79 8.74 21.86
CA TRP A 72 -8.16 8.82 22.34
C TRP A 72 -8.44 7.77 23.42
N CYS A 73 -8.10 6.51 23.18
CA CYS A 73 -8.26 5.45 24.17
C CYS A 73 -7.39 5.67 25.42
N ALA A 74 -6.16 6.17 25.24
CA ALA A 74 -5.30 6.49 26.37
C ALA A 74 -5.88 7.61 27.26
N LEU A 75 -6.68 8.53 26.72
CA LEU A 75 -7.31 9.60 27.49
C LEU A 75 -8.66 9.20 28.11
N THR A 76 -9.44 8.35 27.43
CA THR A 76 -10.81 8.01 27.84
C THR A 76 -10.93 6.78 28.73
N LEU A 77 -9.99 5.83 28.65
CA LEU A 77 -10.11 4.57 29.39
C LEU A 77 -9.53 4.70 30.81
N HIS A 78 -10.31 4.24 31.80
CA HIS A 78 -9.89 4.25 33.20
C HIS A 78 -9.00 3.05 33.57
N LEU A 79 -9.11 1.94 32.84
CA LEU A 79 -8.36 0.72 33.10
C LEU A 79 -6.93 0.81 32.55
N LEU A 80 -5.95 0.68 33.45
CA LEU A 80 -4.51 0.81 33.16
C LEU A 80 -4.01 -0.17 32.09
N VAL A 81 -4.53 -1.40 32.08
CA VAL A 81 -4.17 -2.43 31.09
C VAL A 81 -4.63 -2.04 29.68
N LEU A 82 -5.84 -1.51 29.53
CA LEU A 82 -6.32 -1.04 28.22
C LEU A 82 -5.54 0.20 27.75
N LYS A 83 -5.20 1.12 28.66
CA LYS A 83 -4.32 2.26 28.32
C LYS A 83 -2.97 1.82 27.78
N ALA A 84 -2.33 0.85 28.43
CA ALA A 84 -1.06 0.29 27.98
C ALA A 84 -1.19 -0.38 26.61
N LEU A 85 -2.28 -1.12 26.36
CA LEU A 85 -2.55 -1.74 25.07
C LEU A 85 -2.75 -0.70 23.95
N CYS A 86 -3.44 0.40 24.26
CA CYS A 86 -3.66 1.49 23.30
C CYS A 86 -2.39 2.30 23.03
N LEU A 87 -1.47 2.38 24.01
CA LEU A 87 -0.14 2.97 23.81
C LEU A 87 0.70 2.21 22.78
N ILE A 88 0.47 0.90 22.58
CA ILE A 88 1.14 0.11 21.53
C ILE A 88 0.68 0.51 20.12
N LEU A 89 -0.51 1.09 19.98
CA LEU A 89 -1.02 1.57 18.69
C LEU A 89 -0.22 2.78 18.17
N LEU A 90 0.40 3.57 19.06
CA LEU A 90 1.22 4.72 18.70
C LEU A 90 2.48 4.34 17.93
N PRO A 91 3.40 3.48 18.42
CA PRO A 91 4.59 3.09 17.67
C PRO A 91 4.22 2.38 16.36
N PHE A 92 3.14 1.60 16.34
CA PHE A 92 2.66 0.96 15.12
C PHE A 92 2.12 1.98 14.10
N GLY A 93 1.36 2.96 14.56
CA GLY A 93 0.85 4.06 13.73
C GLY A 93 1.98 4.91 13.16
N VAL A 94 2.99 5.27 13.98
CA VAL A 94 4.20 5.99 13.56
C VAL A 94 4.97 5.19 12.51
N TRP A 95 5.20 3.90 12.74
CA TRP A 95 5.87 3.02 11.77
C TRP A 95 5.16 3.02 10.42
N ARG A 96 3.83 2.87 10.41
CA ARG A 96 3.04 2.90 9.16
C ARG A 96 3.10 4.26 8.47
N LEU A 97 3.05 5.34 9.24
CA LEU A 97 3.11 6.70 8.72
C LEU A 97 4.48 6.98 8.07
N VAL A 98 5.58 6.62 8.74
CA VAL A 98 6.94 6.74 8.19
C VAL A 98 7.11 5.91 6.92
N ARG A 99 6.66 4.65 6.92
CA ARG A 99 6.71 3.82 5.70
C ARG A 99 5.86 4.41 4.58
N GLY A 100 4.67 4.93 4.88
CA GLY A 100 3.81 5.60 3.90
C GLY A 100 4.50 6.81 3.27
N VAL A 101 5.08 7.68 4.09
CA VAL A 101 5.88 8.84 3.64
C VAL A 101 7.06 8.42 2.79
N ALA A 102 7.82 7.40 3.20
CA ALA A 102 8.95 6.91 2.42
C ALA A 102 8.52 6.39 1.04
N ILE A 103 7.42 5.64 0.97
CA ILE A 103 6.88 5.10 -0.29
C ILE A 103 6.40 6.21 -1.22
N VAL A 104 5.62 7.16 -0.71
CA VAL A 104 5.11 8.29 -1.53
C VAL A 104 6.27 9.18 -2.00
N ARG A 105 7.28 9.41 -1.16
CA ARG A 105 8.50 10.13 -1.57
C ARG A 105 9.30 9.39 -2.65
N ALA A 106 9.40 8.07 -2.55
CA ALA A 106 10.07 7.27 -3.58
C ALA A 106 9.30 7.29 -4.91
N ALA A 107 7.98 7.20 -4.86
CA ALA A 107 7.11 7.26 -6.04
C ALA A 107 7.19 8.63 -6.74
N THR A 108 7.17 9.73 -5.98
CA THR A 108 7.27 11.10 -6.52
C THR A 108 8.64 11.40 -7.12
N ARG A 109 9.74 11.01 -6.46
CA ARG A 109 11.10 11.14 -7.04
C ARG A 109 11.30 10.33 -8.32
N SER A 110 10.52 9.27 -8.52
CA SER A 110 10.58 8.45 -9.73
C SER A 110 9.76 9.03 -10.89
N GLY A 111 9.02 10.12 -10.67
CA GLY A 111 8.31 10.89 -11.71
C GLY A 111 9.13 12.06 -12.25
N ASP A 112 10.11 12.55 -11.50
CA ASP A 112 10.92 13.74 -11.82
C ASP A 112 12.20 13.42 -12.63
N ARG A 113 12.38 12.16 -13.03
CA ARG A 113 13.53 11.65 -13.80
C ARG A 113 13.17 11.14 -15.21
N ASN A 114 11.88 11.20 -15.59
CA ASN A 114 11.41 10.99 -16.96
C ASN A 114 11.10 12.34 -17.60
#